data_AF-A0A845CZ14-F1
#
_entry.id   AF-A0A845CZ14-F1
#
_cell.length_a   1.000
_cell.length_b   1.000
_cell.length_c   1.000
_cell.angle_alpha   90.00
_cell.angle_beta   90.00
_cell.angle_gamma   90.00
#
_symmetry.space_group_name_H-M   'P 1'
#
loop_
_entity.id
_entity.type
_entity.pdbx_description
1 polymer ?
#
loop_
_entity_poly.entity_id
_entity_poly.type
_entity_poly.pdbx_seq_one_letter_code
_entity_poly.pdbx_strand_id
1 'polypeptide(L)'
;MSGEKARPNPARKERTMATRNFSMQAYWENQVENFTPKLHFCAQKGTWESWHQTAHAKYMELLGSFPDPVPLEAEVESSVEDDGLIRERVVFNSEPFMSVPCQVLRPKTMAADGTNAAILCSHGHGPFGKDPVAGIRSSDELSANIEIHNYDYGFQMAKAGYLTISPDLRGFGERRDGRNPFPGRDPCNVNYIRGTMLDRWPLTLNIWDMKCCIDYLETRPEVDPKRIGMMGLSQGGTMTTFAAAAEPRIAAADIMGYVNPWKGFAFERVNFCGSQIVPGIHAWFDTDDIAGLIAPRPLML
;
A
#
# COMPACT_ATOMS: atom_id res chain seq x y z
N MET A 1 -75.37 7.68 -53.19
CA MET A 1 -74.89 7.41 -51.83
C MET A 1 -73.40 7.08 -51.91
N SER A 2 -72.57 8.11 -51.80
CA SER A 2 -71.10 8.01 -51.89
C SER A 2 -70.53 7.57 -50.54
N GLY A 3 -69.93 6.38 -50.51
CA GLY A 3 -69.21 5.87 -49.34
C GLY A 3 -67.86 6.56 -49.16
N GLU A 4 -67.68 7.24 -48.03
CA GLU A 4 -66.44 7.89 -47.64
C GLU A 4 -65.51 6.85 -46.99
N LYS A 5 -64.40 6.52 -47.64
CA LYS A 5 -63.37 5.62 -47.08
C LYS A 5 -62.52 6.40 -46.07
N ALA A 6 -62.61 6.01 -44.80
CA ALA A 6 -61.74 6.50 -43.74
C ALA A 6 -60.26 6.19 -44.06
N ARG A 7 -59.40 7.21 -43.96
CA ARG A 7 -57.94 7.05 -44.10
C ARG A 7 -57.37 6.38 -42.84
N PRO A 8 -56.37 5.48 -42.95
CA PRO A 8 -55.75 4.88 -41.78
C PRO A 8 -54.95 5.91 -40.99
N ASN A 9 -55.12 5.89 -39.67
CA ASN A 9 -54.36 6.68 -38.71
C ASN A 9 -52.88 6.27 -38.77
N PRO A 10 -51.92 7.19 -38.98
CA PRO A 10 -50.50 6.83 -39.01
C PRO A 10 -50.10 6.22 -37.66
N ALA A 11 -49.54 5.01 -37.72
CA ALA A 11 -49.07 4.26 -36.56
C ALA A 11 -48.22 5.16 -35.65
N ARG A 12 -48.69 5.34 -34.42
CA ARG A 12 -47.96 6.02 -33.35
C ARG A 12 -46.70 5.18 -33.11
N LYS A 13 -45.54 5.59 -33.64
CA LYS A 13 -44.26 4.98 -33.29
C LYS A 13 -44.13 5.05 -31.77
N GLU A 14 -44.17 3.91 -31.09
CA GLU A 14 -43.83 3.82 -29.67
C GLU A 14 -42.42 4.37 -29.52
N ARG A 15 -42.30 5.57 -28.92
CA ARG A 15 -41.02 6.07 -28.47
C ARG A 15 -40.60 5.18 -27.32
N THR A 16 -39.68 4.26 -27.57
CA THR A 16 -38.91 3.60 -26.51
C THR A 16 -38.34 4.70 -25.62
N MET A 17 -38.83 4.80 -24.38
CA MET A 17 -38.32 5.80 -23.44
C MET A 17 -36.84 5.53 -23.21
N ALA A 18 -36.03 6.58 -23.31
CA ALA A 18 -34.60 6.47 -23.04
C ALA A 18 -34.39 6.00 -21.59
N THR A 19 -33.69 4.88 -21.40
CA THR A 19 -33.23 4.44 -20.09
C THR A 19 -32.31 5.52 -19.52
N ARG A 20 -32.62 6.02 -18.32
CA ARG A 20 -31.80 7.02 -17.61
C ARG A 20 -31.11 6.34 -16.43
N ASN A 21 -29.82 6.62 -16.25
CA ASN A 21 -29.07 6.17 -15.08
C ASN A 21 -28.89 7.33 -14.10
N PHE A 22 -29.36 7.15 -12.85
CA PHE A 22 -29.14 8.08 -11.73
C PHE A 22 -28.19 7.50 -10.66
N SER A 23 -27.74 6.26 -10.84
CA SER A 23 -26.87 5.56 -9.90
C SER A 23 -25.40 5.82 -10.24
N MET A 24 -24.68 6.40 -9.28
CA MET A 24 -23.22 6.54 -9.37
C MET A 24 -22.52 5.18 -9.33
N GLN A 25 -23.06 4.20 -8.60
CA GLN A 25 -22.48 2.85 -8.59
C GLN A 25 -22.52 2.23 -9.99
N ALA A 26 -23.70 2.23 -10.61
CA ALA A 26 -23.85 1.72 -11.97
C ALA A 26 -23.02 2.54 -12.98
N TYR A 27 -22.85 3.84 -12.76
CA TYR A 27 -21.95 4.64 -13.58
C TYR A 27 -20.52 4.11 -13.50
N TRP A 28 -19.98 3.92 -12.30
CA TRP A 28 -18.61 3.44 -12.11
C TRP A 28 -18.40 2.03 -12.64
N GLU A 29 -19.28 1.08 -12.33
CA GLU A 29 -19.21 -0.30 -12.84
C GLU A 29 -19.18 -0.33 -14.38
N ASN A 30 -20.03 0.46 -15.04
CA ASN A 30 -20.04 0.53 -16.49
C ASN A 30 -18.78 1.19 -17.08
N GLN A 31 -18.17 2.16 -16.38
CA GLN A 31 -16.91 2.77 -16.84
C GLN A 31 -15.76 1.77 -16.83
N VAL A 32 -15.74 0.83 -15.88
CA VAL A 32 -14.62 -0.11 -15.71
C VAL A 32 -14.83 -1.47 -16.36
N GLU A 33 -16.04 -1.79 -16.82
CA GLU A 33 -16.39 -3.12 -17.35
C GLU A 33 -15.45 -3.60 -18.47
N ASN A 34 -15.10 -2.69 -19.38
CA ASN A 34 -14.20 -2.96 -20.52
C ASN A 34 -12.97 -2.04 -20.50
N PHE A 35 -12.59 -1.55 -19.33
CA PHE A 35 -11.44 -0.67 -19.18
C PHE A 35 -10.14 -1.49 -19.22
N THR A 36 -9.15 -1.02 -19.96
CA THR A 36 -7.80 -1.58 -19.96
C THR A 36 -6.80 -0.45 -19.77
N PRO A 37 -5.88 -0.55 -18.79
CA PRO A 37 -4.87 0.49 -18.58
C PRO A 37 -3.96 0.69 -19.79
N LYS A 38 -3.51 1.93 -20.00
CA LYS A 38 -2.67 2.30 -21.16
C LYS A 38 -1.34 1.56 -21.21
N LEU A 39 -0.77 1.24 -20.05
CA LEU A 39 0.48 0.51 -19.91
C LEU A 39 0.24 -0.87 -19.29
N HIS A 40 -0.90 -1.49 -19.60
CA HIS A 40 -1.10 -2.90 -19.28
C HIS A 40 -0.07 -3.78 -20.00
N PHE A 41 0.66 -4.60 -19.25
CA PHE A 41 1.68 -5.47 -19.84
C PHE A 41 1.03 -6.56 -20.70
N CYS A 42 1.59 -6.76 -21.91
CA CYS A 42 1.12 -7.77 -22.84
C CYS A 42 2.30 -8.23 -23.68
N ALA A 43 2.73 -9.49 -23.49
CA ALA A 43 3.90 -10.05 -24.17
C ALA A 43 3.77 -10.07 -25.71
N GLN A 44 2.55 -9.99 -26.24
CA GLN A 44 2.29 -9.88 -27.68
C GLN A 44 2.56 -8.47 -28.23
N LYS A 45 2.61 -7.43 -27.38
CA LYS A 45 2.81 -6.03 -27.78
C LYS A 45 4.26 -5.56 -27.69
N GLY A 46 5.17 -6.34 -27.10
CA GLY A 46 6.58 -5.99 -26.97
C GLY A 46 7.31 -6.79 -25.89
N THR A 47 8.57 -6.42 -25.64
CA THR A 47 9.40 -7.02 -24.59
C THR A 47 9.06 -6.45 -23.21
N TRP A 48 9.29 -7.22 -22.16
CA TRP A 48 9.13 -6.75 -20.78
C TRP A 48 10.05 -5.56 -20.51
N GLU A 49 11.30 -5.59 -20.97
CA GLU A 49 12.29 -4.54 -20.74
C GLU A 49 11.83 -3.19 -21.32
N SER A 50 11.33 -3.18 -22.56
CA SER A 50 10.82 -1.96 -23.20
C SER A 50 9.56 -1.42 -22.52
N TRP A 51 8.69 -2.32 -22.07
CA TRP A 51 7.49 -1.94 -21.34
C TRP A 51 7.86 -1.38 -19.97
N HIS A 52 8.72 -2.09 -19.22
CA HIS A 52 9.16 -1.75 -17.87
C HIS A 52 9.78 -0.36 -17.84
N GLN A 53 10.68 -0.03 -18.77
CA GLN A 53 11.28 1.29 -18.82
C GLN A 53 10.24 2.42 -18.92
N THR A 54 9.24 2.24 -19.79
CA THR A 54 8.16 3.22 -20.00
C THR A 54 7.19 3.26 -18.81
N ALA A 55 6.81 2.07 -18.33
CA ALA A 55 5.89 1.86 -17.23
C ALA A 55 6.46 2.40 -15.91
N HIS A 56 7.69 2.07 -15.57
CA HIS A 56 8.36 2.56 -14.38
C HIS A 56 8.51 4.08 -14.40
N ALA A 57 8.91 4.67 -15.54
CA ALA A 57 8.99 6.13 -15.67
C ALA A 57 7.62 6.80 -15.40
N LYS A 58 6.54 6.24 -15.98
CA LYS A 58 5.19 6.76 -15.75
C LYS A 58 4.69 6.53 -14.33
N TYR A 59 5.03 5.39 -13.73
CA TYR A 59 4.72 5.07 -12.35
C TYR A 59 5.34 6.10 -11.39
N MET A 60 6.63 6.39 -11.56
CA MET A 60 7.33 7.39 -10.76
C MET A 60 6.77 8.81 -10.98
N GLU A 61 6.39 9.16 -12.22
CA GLU A 61 5.71 10.43 -12.51
C GLU A 61 4.39 10.56 -11.73
N LEU A 62 3.57 9.50 -11.68
CA LEU A 62 2.27 9.50 -11.02
C LEU A 62 2.36 9.52 -9.50
N LEU A 63 3.42 8.97 -8.91
CA LEU A 63 3.68 9.12 -7.48
C LEU A 63 3.89 10.59 -7.10
N GLY A 64 4.22 11.46 -8.06
CA GLY A 64 4.49 12.87 -7.81
C GLY A 64 5.83 13.09 -7.12
N SER A 65 5.97 14.22 -6.45
CA SER A 65 7.20 14.53 -5.70
C SER A 65 7.18 13.88 -4.33
N PHE A 66 8.29 13.25 -3.96
CA PHE A 66 8.55 12.87 -2.57
C PHE A 66 8.84 14.11 -1.72
N PRO A 67 8.62 14.03 -0.39
CA PRO A 67 9.05 15.07 0.55
C PRO A 67 10.54 15.38 0.50
N ASP A 68 10.90 16.56 1.02
CA ASP A 68 12.31 16.95 1.18
C ASP A 68 12.97 16.10 2.28
N PRO A 69 14.15 15.51 2.02
CA PRO A 69 14.85 14.73 3.01
C PRO A 69 15.39 15.59 4.16
N VAL A 70 15.36 15.02 5.36
CA VAL A 70 15.96 15.57 6.58
C VAL A 70 16.92 14.54 7.18
N PRO A 71 17.87 14.95 8.03
CA PRO A 71 18.62 13.98 8.83
C PRO A 71 17.65 13.09 9.62
N LEU A 72 17.87 11.77 9.59
CA LEU A 72 17.00 10.82 10.28
C LEU A 72 16.90 11.11 11.78
N GLU A 73 18.00 11.54 12.41
CA GLU A 73 18.09 11.74 13.87
C GLU A 73 17.50 10.56 14.65
N ALA A 74 17.86 9.34 14.22
CA ALA A 74 17.26 8.12 14.74
C ALA A 74 17.62 7.90 16.22
N GLU A 75 16.61 7.63 17.03
CA GLU A 75 16.71 7.36 18.45
C GLU A 75 16.13 5.99 18.79
N VAL A 76 16.89 5.19 19.54
CA VAL A 76 16.39 3.97 20.19
C VAL A 76 15.85 4.37 21.56
N GLU A 77 14.54 4.60 21.65
CA GLU A 77 13.87 5.08 22.87
C GLU A 77 13.82 3.99 23.96
N SER A 78 13.76 2.72 23.57
CA SER A 78 13.84 1.59 24.49
C SER A 78 14.38 0.35 23.80
N SER A 79 15.01 -0.53 24.57
CA SER A 79 15.53 -1.82 24.13
C SER A 79 15.32 -2.86 25.22
N VAL A 80 14.60 -3.94 24.92
CA VAL A 80 14.31 -5.03 25.87
C VAL A 80 14.63 -6.38 25.25
N GLU A 81 15.06 -7.32 26.10
CA GLU A 81 15.17 -8.73 25.72
C GLU A 81 13.84 -9.42 26.00
N ASP A 82 13.29 -10.08 24.99
CA ASP A 82 12.02 -10.79 25.08
C ASP A 82 12.03 -11.99 24.12
N ASP A 83 11.71 -13.18 24.64
CA ASP A 83 11.67 -14.44 23.88
C ASP A 83 12.88 -14.69 22.95
N GLY A 84 14.11 -14.45 23.47
CA GLY A 84 15.35 -14.65 22.71
C GLY A 84 15.60 -13.62 21.59
N LEU A 85 14.77 -12.58 21.50
CA LEU A 85 14.95 -11.42 20.63
C LEU A 85 15.37 -10.20 21.45
N ILE A 86 16.03 -9.26 20.78
CA ILE A 86 16.11 -7.87 21.21
C ILE A 86 15.00 -7.12 20.48
N ARG A 87 14.17 -6.41 21.24
CA ARG A 87 13.11 -5.54 20.75
C ARG A 87 13.46 -4.09 21.07
N GLU A 88 13.61 -3.29 20.03
CA GLU A 88 13.91 -1.87 20.10
C GLU A 88 12.68 -1.06 19.64
N ARG A 89 12.33 -0.02 20.39
CA ARG A 89 11.42 1.04 19.91
C ARG A 89 12.30 2.14 19.32
N VAL A 90 12.14 2.40 18.02
CA VAL A 90 12.99 3.34 17.29
C VAL A 90 12.14 4.44 16.66
N VAL A 91 12.53 5.70 16.81
CA VAL A 91 11.92 6.86 16.12
C VAL A 91 12.97 7.55 15.27
N PHE A 92 12.59 8.00 14.09
CA PHE A 92 13.40 8.90 13.26
C PHE A 92 12.53 9.86 12.45
N ASN A 93 13.08 10.98 12.01
CA ASN A 93 12.43 11.94 11.14
C ASN A 93 12.45 11.43 9.68
N SER A 94 11.33 11.53 8.97
CA SER A 94 11.28 11.27 7.52
C SER A 94 11.22 12.55 6.70
N GLU A 95 10.60 13.61 7.21
CA GLU A 95 10.53 14.93 6.57
C GLU A 95 10.37 16.03 7.65
N PRO A 96 10.43 17.34 7.33
CA PRO A 96 10.46 18.42 8.33
C PRO A 96 9.35 18.41 9.38
N PHE A 97 8.19 17.85 9.07
CA PHE A 97 7.02 17.86 9.95
C PHE A 97 6.52 16.46 10.30
N MET A 98 7.34 15.42 10.07
CA MET A 98 6.90 14.04 10.26
C MET A 98 8.03 13.09 10.68
N SER A 99 7.70 12.23 11.64
CA SER A 99 8.57 11.18 12.13
C SER A 99 7.90 9.80 11.97
N VAL A 100 8.70 8.75 11.99
CA VAL A 100 8.28 7.36 11.79
C VAL A 100 8.60 6.57 13.07
N PRO A 101 7.59 6.15 13.84
CA PRO A 101 7.77 5.24 14.96
C PRO A 101 7.79 3.80 14.47
N CYS A 102 8.80 3.05 14.92
CA CYS A 102 9.10 1.69 14.49
C CYS A 102 9.28 0.75 15.68
N GLN A 103 8.89 -0.52 15.48
CA GLN A 103 9.37 -1.65 16.27
C GLN A 103 10.47 -2.35 15.48
N VAL A 104 11.65 -2.52 16.06
CA VAL A 104 12.77 -3.24 15.44
C VAL A 104 13.05 -4.49 16.28
N LEU A 105 13.07 -5.65 15.63
CA LEU A 105 13.40 -6.91 16.29
C LEU A 105 14.62 -7.55 15.65
N ARG A 106 15.45 -8.21 16.46
CA ARG A 106 16.53 -9.07 15.98
C ARG A 106 16.79 -10.21 16.96
N PRO A 107 17.26 -11.37 16.51
CA PRO A 107 17.81 -12.40 17.40
C PRO A 107 18.85 -11.80 18.35
N LYS A 108 18.80 -12.18 19.63
CA LYS A 108 19.82 -11.79 20.62
C LYS A 108 21.23 -12.18 20.19
N THR A 109 21.36 -13.29 19.46
CA THR A 109 22.63 -13.84 18.98
C THR A 109 23.08 -13.27 17.63
N MET A 110 22.36 -12.32 17.04
CA MET A 110 22.72 -11.73 15.76
C MET A 110 24.05 -10.96 15.86
N ALA A 111 24.99 -11.29 14.98
CA ALA A 111 26.31 -10.65 14.92
C ALA A 111 26.23 -9.29 14.23
N ALA A 112 26.96 -8.31 14.75
CA ALA A 112 27.12 -6.98 14.14
C ALA A 112 28.27 -6.97 13.12
N ASP A 113 28.17 -7.81 12.09
CA ASP A 113 29.21 -8.01 11.07
C ASP A 113 28.78 -7.62 9.65
N GLY A 114 27.60 -7.00 9.51
CA GLY A 114 27.07 -6.52 8.24
C GLY A 114 26.65 -7.61 7.26
N THR A 115 26.35 -8.82 7.73
CA THR A 115 26.00 -9.96 6.85
C THR A 115 24.52 -10.38 6.91
N ASN A 116 23.76 -9.84 7.86
CA ASN A 116 22.40 -10.30 8.11
C ASN A 116 21.39 -9.64 7.17
N ALA A 117 20.37 -10.42 6.78
CA ALA A 117 19.25 -9.89 6.04
C ALA A 117 18.27 -9.16 6.98
N ALA A 118 17.68 -8.08 6.46
CA ALA A 118 16.63 -7.34 7.15
C ALA A 118 15.32 -7.39 6.36
N ILE A 119 14.19 -7.34 7.06
CA ILE A 119 12.86 -7.33 6.45
C ILE A 119 12.06 -6.16 7.00
N LEU A 120 11.60 -5.30 6.10
CA LEU A 120 10.64 -4.26 6.41
C LEU A 120 9.22 -4.84 6.38
N CYS A 121 8.52 -4.81 7.51
CA CYS A 121 7.24 -5.47 7.73
C CYS A 121 6.10 -4.44 7.86
N SER A 122 5.35 -4.21 6.78
CA SER A 122 4.29 -3.19 6.76
C SER A 122 2.94 -3.74 7.21
N HIS A 123 2.31 -3.09 8.20
CA HIS A 123 0.99 -3.47 8.68
C HIS A 123 -0.15 -3.11 7.71
N GLY A 124 -1.27 -3.80 7.88
CA GLY A 124 -2.55 -3.60 7.21
C GLY A 124 -3.45 -2.57 7.90
N HIS A 125 -4.69 -2.43 7.42
CA HIS A 125 -5.70 -1.70 8.20
C HIS A 125 -6.02 -2.48 9.48
N GLY A 126 -6.04 -1.79 10.61
CA GLY A 126 -6.35 -2.41 11.90
C GLY A 126 -6.15 -1.44 13.04
N PRO A 127 -6.68 -1.71 14.24
CA PRO A 127 -6.66 -0.77 15.37
C PRO A 127 -5.25 -0.56 15.96
N PHE A 128 -4.29 -1.44 15.68
CA PHE A 128 -3.02 -1.50 16.43
C PHE A 128 -1.75 -1.17 15.62
N GLY A 129 -1.87 -0.87 14.31
CA GLY A 129 -0.72 -0.49 13.49
C GLY A 129 0.38 -1.58 13.45
N LYS A 130 1.63 -1.18 13.65
CA LYS A 130 2.83 -2.03 13.62
C LYS A 130 2.91 -3.07 14.74
N ASP A 131 2.25 -2.82 15.87
CA ASP A 131 2.45 -3.59 17.11
C ASP A 131 2.10 -5.08 16.99
N PRO A 132 0.95 -5.49 16.41
CA PRO A 132 0.66 -6.90 16.19
C PRO A 132 1.64 -7.55 15.21
N VAL A 133 2.10 -6.81 14.18
CA VAL A 133 3.13 -7.29 13.24
C VAL A 133 4.44 -7.60 13.95
N ALA A 134 4.80 -6.75 14.90
CA ALA A 134 5.96 -6.92 15.77
C ALA A 134 5.73 -7.91 16.92
N GLY A 135 4.57 -8.57 17.02
CA GLY A 135 4.25 -9.57 18.04
C GLY A 135 4.06 -9.00 19.45
N ILE A 136 3.68 -7.73 19.59
CA ILE A 136 3.40 -7.11 20.89
C ILE A 136 2.12 -7.71 21.48
N ARG A 137 2.21 -8.25 22.70
CA ARG A 137 1.12 -8.92 23.43
C ARG A 137 0.83 -8.27 24.78
N SER A 138 0.94 -6.94 24.84
CA SER A 138 0.79 -6.16 26.09
C SER A 138 -0.67 -6.00 26.54
N SER A 139 -1.65 -6.44 25.75
CA SER A 139 -3.07 -6.47 26.11
C SER A 139 -3.76 -7.70 25.51
N ASP A 140 -4.90 -8.10 26.11
CA ASP A 140 -5.72 -9.21 25.62
C ASP A 140 -6.24 -8.94 24.19
N GLU A 141 -6.57 -7.69 23.86
CA GLU A 141 -7.03 -7.32 22.53
C GLU A 141 -5.93 -7.48 21.46
N LEU A 142 -4.70 -7.10 21.78
CA LEU A 142 -3.54 -7.30 20.89
C LEU A 142 -3.24 -8.78 20.68
N SER A 143 -3.21 -9.56 21.77
CA SER A 143 -2.99 -11.00 21.72
C SER A 143 -4.07 -11.70 20.88
N ALA A 144 -5.35 -11.38 21.11
CA ALA A 144 -6.44 -11.90 20.31
C ALA A 144 -6.36 -11.48 18.83
N ASN A 145 -5.95 -10.25 18.55
CA ASN A 145 -5.76 -9.79 17.17
C ASN A 145 -4.67 -10.58 16.44
N ILE A 146 -3.55 -10.86 17.11
CA ILE A 146 -2.48 -11.71 16.58
C ILE A 146 -2.99 -13.13 16.35
N GLU A 147 -3.67 -13.74 17.34
CA GLU A 147 -4.15 -15.12 17.26
C GLU A 147 -5.18 -15.33 16.13
N ILE A 148 -6.13 -14.40 15.99
CA ILE A 148 -7.19 -14.50 14.98
C ILE A 148 -6.64 -14.36 13.55
N HIS A 149 -5.65 -13.48 13.36
CA HIS A 149 -5.17 -13.10 12.03
C HIS A 149 -3.79 -13.67 11.67
N ASN A 150 -3.13 -14.38 12.59
CA ASN A 150 -1.72 -14.79 12.48
C ASN A 150 -0.83 -13.60 12.05
N TYR A 151 -1.04 -12.46 12.72
CA TYR A 151 -0.59 -11.16 12.20
C TYR A 151 0.85 -10.79 12.55
N ASP A 152 1.53 -11.60 13.36
CA ASP A 152 2.86 -11.33 13.92
C ASP A 152 4.00 -11.80 13.02
N TYR A 153 3.84 -11.73 11.69
CA TYR A 153 4.85 -12.17 10.73
C TYR A 153 6.20 -11.45 10.88
N GLY A 154 6.24 -10.20 11.35
CA GLY A 154 7.50 -9.51 11.66
C GLY A 154 8.23 -10.11 12.88
N PHE A 155 7.48 -10.56 13.88
CA PHE A 155 8.03 -11.32 15.01
C PHE A 155 8.48 -12.73 14.57
N GLN A 156 7.66 -13.43 13.78
CA GLN A 156 8.01 -14.77 13.27
C GLN A 156 9.28 -14.75 12.42
N MET A 157 9.45 -13.74 11.56
CA MET A 157 10.68 -13.57 10.78
C MET A 157 11.88 -13.21 11.66
N ALA A 158 11.70 -12.42 12.72
CA ALA A 158 12.78 -12.19 13.68
C ALA A 158 13.20 -13.49 14.38
N LYS A 159 12.26 -14.34 14.80
CA LYS A 159 12.54 -15.68 15.33
C LYS A 159 13.23 -16.60 14.32
N ALA A 160 12.99 -16.39 13.02
CA ALA A 160 13.63 -17.11 11.93
C ALA A 160 15.05 -16.61 11.58
N GLY A 161 15.57 -15.58 12.26
CA GLY A 161 16.95 -15.12 12.11
C GLY A 161 17.12 -13.79 11.37
N TYR A 162 16.04 -13.15 10.94
CA TYR A 162 16.09 -11.85 10.26
C TYR A 162 16.09 -10.69 11.26
N LEU A 163 16.67 -9.56 10.89
CA LEU A 163 16.32 -8.30 11.54
C LEU A 163 15.00 -7.82 10.93
N THR A 164 14.02 -7.43 11.73
CA THR A 164 12.75 -6.91 11.22
C THR A 164 12.51 -5.49 11.71
N ILE A 165 11.92 -4.66 10.85
CA ILE A 165 11.46 -3.31 11.20
C ILE A 165 10.00 -3.16 10.78
N SER A 166 9.14 -2.81 11.72
CA SER A 166 7.72 -2.57 11.49
C SER A 166 7.40 -1.10 11.79
N PRO A 167 7.19 -0.24 10.77
CA PRO A 167 6.79 1.14 10.96
C PRO A 167 5.26 1.31 11.07
N ASP A 168 4.79 2.36 11.74
CA ASP A 168 3.40 2.81 11.58
C ASP A 168 3.23 3.67 10.32
N LEU A 169 2.26 3.30 9.49
CA LEU A 169 1.82 4.11 8.36
C LEU A 169 1.14 5.41 8.84
N ARG A 170 1.16 6.46 8.02
CA ARG A 170 0.55 7.75 8.35
C ARG A 170 -0.94 7.58 8.67
N GLY A 171 -1.39 8.04 9.83
CA GLY A 171 -2.78 7.89 10.28
C GLY A 171 -3.08 6.56 10.98
N PHE A 172 -2.08 5.73 11.27
CA PHE A 172 -2.20 4.44 11.95
C PHE A 172 -1.30 4.34 13.18
N GLY A 173 -1.61 3.39 14.06
CA GLY A 173 -0.87 3.15 15.30
C GLY A 173 -0.63 4.44 16.09
N GLU A 174 0.63 4.72 16.39
CA GLU A 174 1.08 5.92 17.12
C GLU A 174 0.88 7.22 16.34
N ARG A 175 0.68 7.14 15.01
CA ARG A 175 0.51 8.30 14.12
C ARG A 175 -0.96 8.64 13.88
N ARG A 176 -1.83 8.26 14.81
CA ARG A 176 -3.27 8.59 14.81
C ARG A 176 -3.53 9.88 15.56
N ASP A 177 -4.43 10.69 15.01
CA ASP A 177 -4.99 11.88 15.67
C ASP A 177 -6.04 11.49 16.76
N GLY A 178 -5.72 10.52 17.60
CA GLY A 178 -6.65 9.95 18.60
C GLY A 178 -7.58 8.87 18.05
N ARG A 179 -8.58 8.45 18.85
CA ARG A 179 -9.43 7.27 18.54
C ARG A 179 -10.38 7.49 17.35
N ASN A 180 -10.93 8.69 17.21
CA ASN A 180 -11.90 9.02 16.16
C ASN A 180 -11.83 10.51 15.83
N PRO A 181 -10.74 10.96 15.16
CA PRO A 181 -10.53 12.38 14.88
C PRO A 181 -11.62 13.01 14.02
N PHE A 182 -12.29 12.21 13.18
CA PHE A 182 -13.29 12.68 12.23
C PHE A 182 -14.55 11.79 12.30
N PRO A 183 -15.45 12.02 13.27
CA PRO A 183 -16.63 11.18 13.45
C PRO A 183 -17.44 11.00 12.16
N GLY A 184 -17.71 9.74 11.80
CA GLY A 184 -18.45 9.38 10.59
C GLY A 184 -17.67 9.53 9.29
N ARG A 185 -16.37 9.80 9.34
CA ARG A 185 -15.51 9.91 8.15
C ARG A 185 -14.33 8.97 8.25
N ASP A 186 -13.98 8.37 7.12
CA ASP A 186 -12.76 7.57 6.99
C ASP A 186 -11.52 8.48 7.02
N PRO A 187 -10.57 8.29 7.97
CA PRO A 187 -9.39 9.15 8.08
C PRO A 187 -8.46 9.09 6.86
N CYS A 188 -8.38 7.96 6.15
CA CYS A 188 -7.56 7.85 4.94
C CYS A 188 -8.12 8.74 3.82
N ASN A 189 -9.44 8.73 3.64
CA ASN A 189 -10.14 9.56 2.68
C ASN A 189 -10.05 11.05 3.03
N VAL A 190 -10.16 11.40 4.31
CA VAL A 190 -9.96 12.80 4.76
C VAL A 190 -8.55 13.29 4.43
N ASN A 191 -7.53 12.49 4.75
CA ASN A 191 -6.14 12.85 4.47
C ASN A 191 -5.81 12.84 2.97
N TYR A 192 -6.44 11.96 2.19
CA TYR A 192 -6.34 12.00 0.73
C TYR A 192 -6.92 13.31 0.16
N ILE A 193 -8.11 13.72 0.60
CA ILE A 193 -8.70 14.99 0.16
C ILE A 193 -7.80 16.17 0.55
N ARG A 194 -7.28 16.23 1.78
CA ARG A 194 -6.30 17.27 2.18
C ARG A 194 -5.06 17.25 1.29
N GLY A 195 -4.53 16.06 1.04
CA GLY A 195 -3.40 15.82 0.17
C GLY A 195 -3.60 16.35 -1.25
N THR A 196 -4.81 16.17 -1.82
CA THR A 196 -5.15 16.71 -3.15
C THR A 196 -5.13 18.23 -3.24
N MET A 197 -5.28 18.93 -2.11
CA MET A 197 -5.15 20.39 -2.09
C MET A 197 -3.69 20.85 -2.11
N LEU A 198 -2.75 19.95 -1.84
CA LEU A 198 -1.31 20.24 -1.69
C LEU A 198 -0.43 19.44 -2.65
N ASP A 199 -1.01 18.67 -3.57
CA ASP A 199 -0.28 17.77 -4.47
C ASP A 199 0.62 16.77 -3.71
N ARG A 200 0.03 16.15 -2.67
CA ARG A 200 0.68 15.19 -1.78
C ARG A 200 -0.25 14.01 -1.52
N TRP A 201 0.18 12.78 -1.85
CA TRP A 201 -0.68 11.60 -1.74
C TRP A 201 -0.29 10.77 -0.52
N PRO A 202 -1.24 10.33 0.34
CA PRO A 202 -0.91 9.48 1.47
C PRO A 202 -0.15 8.20 1.06
N LEU A 203 -0.42 7.65 -0.13
CA LEU A 203 0.34 6.52 -0.67
C LEU A 203 1.82 6.89 -0.88
N THR A 204 2.11 7.97 -1.62
CA THR A 204 3.48 8.47 -1.86
C THR A 204 4.21 8.83 -0.56
N LEU A 205 3.51 9.46 0.38
CA LEU A 205 4.07 9.83 1.68
C LEU A 205 4.45 8.60 2.53
N ASN A 206 3.65 7.52 2.47
CA ASN A 206 4.02 6.26 3.11
C ASN A 206 5.18 5.56 2.39
N ILE A 207 5.23 5.57 1.05
CA ILE A 207 6.38 5.06 0.28
C ILE A 207 7.66 5.79 0.72
N TRP A 208 7.60 7.11 0.88
CA TRP A 208 8.73 7.90 1.41
C TRP A 208 9.17 7.41 2.79
N ASP A 209 8.22 7.22 3.71
CA ASP A 209 8.53 6.69 5.04
C ASP A 209 9.18 5.29 4.98
N MET A 210 8.78 4.42 4.03
CA MET A 210 9.43 3.12 3.81
C MET A 210 10.87 3.28 3.31
N LYS A 211 11.15 4.27 2.44
CA LYS A 211 12.51 4.58 1.98
C LYS A 211 13.38 5.03 3.16
N CYS A 212 12.87 5.87 4.05
CA CYS A 212 13.58 6.29 5.27
C CYS A 212 13.82 5.11 6.24
N CYS A 213 12.92 4.13 6.31
CA CYS A 213 13.17 2.92 7.09
C CYS A 213 14.37 2.12 6.51
N ILE A 214 14.51 2.07 5.19
CA ILE A 214 15.67 1.45 4.53
C ILE A 214 16.93 2.26 4.84
N ASP A 215 16.87 3.59 4.77
CA ASP A 215 17.99 4.46 5.15
C ASP A 215 18.45 4.16 6.59
N TYR A 216 17.51 3.98 7.53
CA TYR A 216 17.82 3.57 8.90
C TYR A 216 18.45 2.17 8.97
N LEU A 217 17.90 1.18 8.26
CA LEU A 217 18.46 -0.17 8.21
C LEU A 217 19.90 -0.18 7.69
N GLU A 218 20.23 0.65 6.70
CA GLU A 218 21.58 0.79 6.16
C GLU A 218 22.58 1.39 7.17
N THR A 219 22.11 2.02 8.26
CA THR A 219 22.97 2.47 9.37
C THR A 219 23.28 1.39 10.39
N ARG A 220 22.57 0.25 10.37
CA ARG A 220 22.71 -0.80 11.38
C ARG A 220 23.93 -1.68 11.10
N PRO A 221 24.87 -1.83 12.04
CA PRO A 221 26.10 -2.58 11.81
C PRO A 221 25.87 -4.08 11.58
N GLU A 222 24.72 -4.62 11.97
CA GLU A 222 24.33 -6.01 11.72
C GLU A 222 23.75 -6.27 10.32
N VAL A 223 23.29 -5.24 9.60
CA VAL A 223 22.53 -5.40 8.34
C VAL A 223 23.45 -5.35 7.13
N ASP A 224 23.24 -6.26 6.17
CA ASP A 224 23.76 -6.15 4.81
C ASP A 224 22.80 -5.28 3.97
N PRO A 225 23.21 -4.09 3.50
CA PRO A 225 22.38 -3.21 2.66
C PRO A 225 21.83 -3.87 1.39
N LYS A 226 22.48 -4.93 0.90
CA LYS A 226 22.05 -5.65 -0.31
C LYS A 226 21.01 -6.74 -0.03
N ARG A 227 20.67 -6.97 1.25
CA ARG A 227 19.76 -8.05 1.70
C ARG A 227 18.59 -7.50 2.50
N ILE A 228 18.04 -6.37 2.07
CA ILE A 228 16.85 -5.77 2.65
C ILE A 228 15.63 -6.19 1.82
N GLY A 229 14.72 -6.98 2.41
CA GLY A 229 13.45 -7.34 1.82
C GLY A 229 12.27 -6.54 2.40
N MET A 230 11.10 -6.68 1.80
CA MET A 230 9.86 -6.10 2.32
C MET A 230 8.71 -7.10 2.25
N MET A 231 7.89 -7.14 3.31
CA MET A 231 6.69 -7.97 3.35
C MET A 231 5.52 -7.20 3.97
N GLY A 232 4.29 -7.54 3.59
CA GLY A 232 3.11 -6.91 4.19
C GLY A 232 1.79 -7.52 3.76
N LEU A 233 0.79 -7.42 4.64
CA LEU A 233 -0.55 -8.01 4.47
C LEU A 233 -1.63 -6.94 4.34
N SER A 234 -2.54 -7.09 3.36
CA SER A 234 -3.65 -6.16 3.09
C SER A 234 -3.15 -4.76 2.70
N GLN A 235 -3.37 -3.71 3.50
CA GLN A 235 -2.71 -2.40 3.29
C GLN A 235 -1.19 -2.54 3.28
N GLY A 236 -0.65 -3.47 4.06
CA GLY A 236 0.76 -3.82 4.01
C GLY A 236 1.15 -4.41 2.65
N GLY A 237 0.28 -5.22 2.04
CA GLY A 237 0.48 -5.73 0.69
C GLY A 237 0.42 -4.62 -0.37
N THR A 238 -0.50 -3.65 -0.20
CA THR A 238 -0.48 -2.40 -0.99
C THR A 238 0.87 -1.71 -0.85
N MET A 239 1.34 -1.48 0.38
CA MET A 239 2.62 -0.81 0.60
C MET A 239 3.79 -1.60 0.00
N THR A 240 3.85 -2.92 0.17
CA THR A 240 4.90 -3.75 -0.42
C THR A 240 4.90 -3.66 -1.94
N THR A 241 3.72 -3.71 -2.58
CA THR A 241 3.60 -3.62 -4.04
C THR A 241 4.17 -2.30 -4.56
N PHE A 242 3.74 -1.19 -3.96
CA PHE A 242 4.12 0.14 -4.43
C PHE A 242 5.55 0.52 -4.01
N ALA A 243 5.93 0.31 -2.76
CA ALA A 243 7.26 0.64 -2.29
C ALA A 243 8.32 -0.20 -3.01
N ALA A 244 8.12 -1.51 -3.20
CA ALA A 244 9.05 -2.34 -3.94
C ALA A 244 9.19 -1.86 -5.40
N ALA A 245 8.10 -1.47 -6.06
CA ALA A 245 8.17 -0.90 -7.40
C ALA A 245 8.94 0.45 -7.46
N ALA A 246 8.88 1.28 -6.41
CA ALA A 246 9.51 2.61 -6.36
C ALA A 246 10.94 2.63 -5.80
N GLU A 247 11.34 1.61 -5.04
CA GLU A 247 12.59 1.56 -4.29
C GLU A 247 13.43 0.34 -4.70
N PRO A 248 14.48 0.54 -5.52
CA PRO A 248 15.30 -0.56 -6.01
C PRO A 248 16.14 -1.24 -4.92
N ARG A 249 16.34 -0.63 -3.75
CA ARG A 249 17.06 -1.24 -2.62
C ARG A 249 16.29 -2.39 -1.96
N ILE A 250 14.98 -2.49 -2.17
CA ILE A 250 14.20 -3.67 -1.74
C ILE A 250 14.59 -4.85 -2.64
N ALA A 251 15.38 -5.78 -2.09
CA ALA A 251 15.97 -6.90 -2.83
C ALA A 251 14.98 -8.05 -3.10
N ALA A 252 13.96 -8.21 -2.24
CA ALA A 252 12.89 -9.20 -2.41
C ALA A 252 11.58 -8.69 -1.77
N ALA A 253 10.45 -9.09 -2.32
CA ALA A 253 9.13 -8.66 -1.86
C ALA A 253 8.18 -9.85 -1.59
N ASP A 254 7.37 -9.74 -0.54
CA ASP A 254 6.26 -10.65 -0.24
C ASP A 254 4.95 -9.86 -0.07
N ILE A 255 4.07 -9.96 -1.08
CA ILE A 255 2.81 -9.21 -1.16
C ILE A 255 1.67 -10.13 -0.71
N MET A 256 1.25 -10.02 0.54
CA MET A 256 0.16 -10.83 1.05
C MET A 256 -1.18 -10.10 0.88
N GLY A 257 -2.11 -10.72 0.13
CA GLY A 257 -3.51 -10.30 0.08
C GLY A 257 -3.77 -8.93 -0.56
N TYR A 258 -3.08 -8.59 -1.65
CA TYR A 258 -3.33 -7.35 -2.39
C TYR A 258 -3.56 -7.49 -3.90
N VAL A 259 -2.69 -8.17 -4.66
CA VAL A 259 -2.68 -8.18 -6.15
C VAL A 259 -3.98 -8.74 -6.75
N ASN A 260 -5.01 -7.91 -6.77
CA ASN A 260 -6.33 -8.14 -7.31
C ASN A 260 -6.68 -6.93 -8.19
N PRO A 261 -7.42 -7.10 -9.30
CA PRO A 261 -7.76 -5.97 -10.16
C PRO A 261 -8.57 -4.90 -9.42
N TRP A 262 -8.26 -3.62 -9.66
CA TRP A 262 -9.00 -2.50 -9.08
C TRP A 262 -10.50 -2.58 -9.39
N LYS A 263 -10.89 -3.10 -10.57
CA LYS A 263 -12.29 -3.40 -10.91
C LYS A 263 -13.01 -4.13 -9.77
N GLY A 264 -12.43 -5.23 -9.28
CA GLY A 264 -13.08 -6.07 -8.27
C GLY A 264 -13.08 -5.43 -6.88
N PHE A 265 -11.93 -5.00 -6.38
CA PHE A 265 -11.87 -4.56 -4.98
C PHE A 265 -12.28 -3.09 -4.79
N ALA A 266 -11.99 -2.18 -5.73
CA ALA A 266 -12.31 -0.76 -5.58
C ALA A 266 -13.68 -0.40 -6.14
N PHE A 267 -14.06 -0.90 -7.32
CA PHE A 267 -15.31 -0.50 -7.97
C PHE A 267 -16.50 -1.37 -7.58
N GLU A 268 -16.35 -2.71 -7.59
CA GLU A 268 -17.46 -3.62 -7.24
C GLU A 268 -17.67 -3.73 -5.72
N ARG A 269 -16.59 -3.88 -4.94
CA ARG A 269 -16.67 -4.09 -3.49
C ARG A 269 -16.51 -2.84 -2.64
N VAL A 270 -16.02 -1.74 -3.23
CA VAL A 270 -15.71 -0.49 -2.52
C VAL A 270 -14.78 -0.72 -1.32
N ASN A 271 -13.90 -1.71 -1.41
CA ASN A 271 -12.94 -2.11 -0.39
C ASN A 271 -11.59 -1.42 -0.65
N PHE A 272 -11.61 -0.09 -0.72
CA PHE A 272 -10.42 0.73 -0.93
C PHE A 272 -10.56 2.08 -0.21
N CYS A 273 -9.44 2.75 0.03
CA CYS A 273 -9.45 4.10 0.58
C CYS A 273 -8.36 4.98 -0.05
N GLY A 274 -8.37 6.26 0.30
CA GLY A 274 -7.45 7.27 -0.23
C GLY A 274 -5.97 7.04 0.09
N SER A 275 -5.62 6.10 0.98
CA SER A 275 -4.22 5.72 1.23
C SER A 275 -3.69 4.64 0.27
N GLN A 276 -4.54 4.12 -0.62
CA GLN A 276 -4.23 3.03 -1.55
C GLN A 276 -4.12 3.47 -3.01
N ILE A 277 -4.20 4.78 -3.27
CA ILE A 277 -4.27 5.31 -4.63
C ILE A 277 -3.57 6.67 -4.76
N VAL A 278 -3.02 6.93 -5.94
CA VAL A 278 -2.61 8.27 -6.40
C VAL A 278 -3.47 8.67 -7.61
N PRO A 279 -3.71 9.97 -7.85
CA PRO A 279 -4.55 10.41 -8.95
C PRO A 279 -4.10 9.87 -10.32
N GLY A 280 -5.06 9.38 -11.10
CA GLY A 280 -4.83 8.96 -12.48
C GLY A 280 -4.13 7.60 -12.64
N ILE A 281 -3.73 6.91 -11.56
CA ILE A 281 -2.94 5.68 -11.69
C ILE A 281 -3.66 4.57 -12.44
N HIS A 282 -4.96 4.38 -12.20
CA HIS A 282 -5.73 3.34 -12.88
C HIS A 282 -5.83 3.59 -14.39
N ALA A 283 -5.68 4.83 -14.86
CA ALA A 283 -5.65 5.12 -16.30
C ALA A 283 -4.43 4.47 -17.00
N TRP A 284 -3.38 4.16 -16.25
CA TRP A 284 -2.10 3.69 -16.76
C TRP A 284 -1.79 2.26 -16.35
N PHE A 285 -2.17 1.84 -15.14
CA PHE A 285 -1.85 0.54 -14.57
C PHE A 285 -3.07 -0.12 -13.91
N ASP A 286 -3.05 -1.43 -13.80
CA ASP A 286 -3.75 -2.17 -12.73
C ASP A 286 -2.72 -2.75 -11.73
N THR A 287 -3.17 -3.42 -10.68
CA THR A 287 -2.29 -3.84 -9.57
C THR A 287 -1.24 -4.88 -9.99
N ASP A 288 -1.55 -5.73 -10.96
CA ASP A 288 -0.64 -6.70 -11.57
C ASP A 288 0.45 -6.02 -12.40
N ASP A 289 0.13 -4.95 -13.13
CA ASP A 289 1.12 -4.14 -13.84
C ASP A 289 2.13 -3.52 -12.87
N ILE A 290 1.67 -2.96 -11.74
CA ILE A 290 2.55 -2.37 -10.73
C ILE A 290 3.43 -3.44 -10.09
N ALA A 291 2.87 -4.61 -9.75
CA ALA A 291 3.65 -5.75 -9.26
C ALA A 291 4.68 -6.20 -10.31
N GLY A 292 4.35 -6.15 -11.60
CA GLY A 292 5.24 -6.45 -12.73
C GLY A 292 6.46 -5.53 -12.83
N LEU A 293 6.42 -4.33 -12.21
CA LEU A 293 7.57 -3.43 -12.13
C LEU A 293 8.68 -3.93 -11.16
N ILE A 294 8.35 -4.87 -10.27
CA ILE A 294 9.30 -5.40 -9.28
C ILE A 294 10.31 -6.35 -9.93
N ALA A 295 9.90 -7.05 -10.99
CA ALA A 295 10.77 -7.95 -11.74
C ALA A 295 12.06 -7.23 -12.19
N PRO A 296 13.20 -7.95 -12.26
CA PRO A 296 13.38 -9.39 -12.04
C PRO A 296 13.61 -9.77 -10.56
N ARG A 297 13.38 -8.86 -9.61
CA ARG A 297 13.62 -9.17 -8.19
C ARG A 297 12.64 -10.24 -7.70
N PRO A 298 13.07 -11.14 -6.79
CA PRO A 298 12.20 -12.15 -6.20
C PRO A 298 10.92 -11.54 -5.60
N LEU A 299 9.79 -12.12 -5.97
CA LEU A 299 8.46 -11.71 -5.53
C LEU A 299 7.63 -12.94 -5.15
N MET A 300 7.02 -12.90 -3.98
CA MET A 300 6.01 -13.85 -3.50
C MET A 300 4.64 -13.16 -3.43
N LEU A 301 3.57 -13.88 -3.82
CA LEU A 301 2.17 -13.44 -3.86
C LEU A 301 1.27 -14.44 -3.11
#